data_AF-A0A1H3JKH7-F1
#
_entry.id   AF-A0A1H3JKH7-F1
#
_cell.length_a   1.000
_cell.length_b   1.000
_cell.length_c   1.000
_cell.angle_alpha   90.00
_cell.angle_beta   90.00
_cell.angle_gamma   90.00
#
_symmetry.space_group_name_H-M   'P 1'
#
loop_
_entity.id
_entity.type
_entity.pdbx_description
1 polymer ?
#
loop_
_entity_poly.entity_id
_entity_poly.type
_entity_poly.pdbx_seq_one_letter_code
_entity_poly.pdbx_strand_id
1 'polypeptide(L)'
;MNQVIKSFLGVFLIMFLVITSVSIISIFLEVMIAQNEHACIINEIENSNFNSKVIAQCENDARKKGYSVSTKVFYEDLEKIKQENKDPEDAKIAKVELKFPINIAFWQLKQEYKLEGYAR
;
A
#
# COMPACT_ATOMS: atom_id res chain seq x y z
N MET A 1 -38.89 -34.07 6.20
CA MET A 1 -37.50 -33.81 6.63
C MET A 1 -36.60 -33.34 5.47
N ASN A 2 -36.54 -34.03 4.33
CA ASN A 2 -35.64 -33.66 3.21
C ASN A 2 -35.86 -32.25 2.63
N GLN A 3 -37.11 -31.79 2.50
CA GLN A 3 -37.41 -30.46 1.96
C GLN A 3 -36.98 -29.32 2.90
N VAL A 4 -37.15 -29.51 4.21
CA VAL A 4 -36.69 -28.56 5.23
C VAL A 4 -35.17 -28.42 5.17
N ILE A 5 -34.44 -29.54 5.11
CA ILE A 5 -32.97 -29.54 5.01
C ILE A 5 -32.50 -28.82 3.74
N LYS A 6 -33.15 -29.05 2.59
CA LYS A 6 -32.81 -28.37 1.33
C LYS A 6 -33.05 -26.86 1.40
N SER A 7 -34.16 -26.42 1.99
CA SER A 7 -34.46 -24.99 2.16
C SER A 7 -33.47 -24.30 3.11
N PHE A 8 -33.14 -24.93 4.24
CA PHE A 8 -32.14 -24.40 5.17
C PHE A 8 -30.74 -24.35 4.56
N LEU A 9 -30.36 -25.37 3.78
CA LEU A 9 -29.09 -25.37 3.07
C LEU A 9 -29.01 -24.23 2.04
N GLY A 10 -30.09 -23.96 1.30
CA GLY A 10 -30.15 -22.84 0.37
C GLY A 10 -29.94 -21.48 1.05
N VAL A 11 -30.64 -21.24 2.16
CA VAL A 11 -30.48 -20.01 2.95
C VAL A 11 -29.07 -19.89 3.53
N PHE A 12 -28.51 -21.00 4.03
CA PHE A 12 -27.15 -21.05 4.54
C PHE A 12 -26.10 -20.71 3.46
N LEU A 13 -26.25 -21.25 2.25
CA LEU A 13 -25.35 -20.97 1.14
C LEU A 13 -25.43 -19.50 0.70
N ILE A 14 -26.62 -18.92 0.64
CA ILE A 14 -26.80 -17.49 0.32
C ILE A 14 -26.12 -16.63 1.38
N MET A 15 -26.32 -16.94 2.67
CA MET A 15 -25.67 -16.22 3.76
C MET A 15 -24.15 -16.31 3.68
N PHE A 16 -23.61 -17.48 3.34
CA PHE A 16 -22.17 -17.66 3.13
C PHE A 16 -21.64 -16.81 1.97
N LEU A 17 -22.36 -16.75 0.84
CA LEU A 17 -22.00 -15.92 -0.32
C LEU A 17 -22.02 -14.41 0.00
N VAL A 18 -22.99 -13.96 0.80
CA VAL A 18 -23.05 -12.56 1.23
C VAL A 18 -21.84 -12.22 2.10
N ILE A 19 -21.46 -13.08 3.05
CA ILE A 19 -20.32 -12.82 3.93
C ILE A 19 -18.99 -12.82 3.16
N THR A 20 -18.80 -13.74 2.22
CA THR A 20 -17.58 -13.80 1.40
C THR A 20 -17.48 -12.60 0.45
N SER A 21 -18.58 -12.17 -0.18
CA SER A 21 -18.58 -11.00 -1.05
C SER A 21 -18.22 -9.71 -0.31
N VAL A 22 -18.79 -9.47 0.87
CA VAL A 22 -18.43 -8.31 1.72
C VAL A 22 -16.95 -8.34 2.09
N SER A 23 -16.44 -9.52 2.47
CA SER A 23 -15.03 -9.68 2.82
C SER A 23 -14.09 -9.32 1.65
N ILE A 24 -14.44 -9.74 0.42
CA ILE A 24 -13.68 -9.43 -0.78
C ILE A 24 -13.69 -7.92 -1.06
N ILE A 25 -14.86 -7.28 -0.97
CA ILE A 25 -14.99 -5.83 -1.19
C ILE A 25 -14.14 -5.03 -0.20
N SER A 26 -14.12 -5.43 1.08
CA SER A 26 -13.29 -4.79 2.10
C SER A 26 -11.80 -4.84 1.75
N ILE A 27 -11.31 -6.00 1.28
CA ILE A 27 -9.91 -6.15 0.84
C ILE A 27 -9.61 -5.23 -0.34
N PHE A 28 -10.51 -5.18 -1.34
CA PHE A 28 -10.34 -4.30 -2.49
C PHE A 28 -10.28 -2.82 -2.08
N LEU A 29 -11.09 -2.40 -1.11
CA LEU A 29 -11.06 -1.04 -0.57
C LEU A 29 -9.72 -0.73 0.11
N GLU A 30 -9.22 -1.63 0.94
CA GLU A 30 -7.91 -1.48 1.62
C GLU A 30 -6.77 -1.33 0.60
N VAL A 31 -6.76 -2.15 -0.45
CA VAL A 31 -5.78 -2.07 -1.54
C VAL A 31 -5.90 -0.74 -2.29
N MET A 32 -7.11 -0.29 -2.59
CA MET A 32 -7.35 0.97 -3.31
C MET A 32 -6.86 2.18 -2.50
N ILE A 33 -7.12 2.20 -1.19
CA ILE A 33 -6.64 3.25 -0.29
C ILE A 33 -5.10 3.25 -0.27
N ALA A 34 -4.48 2.08 -0.13
CA ALA A 34 -3.02 1.96 -0.13
C ALA A 34 -2.40 2.40 -1.48
N GLN A 35 -3.02 2.07 -2.61
CA GLN A 35 -2.59 2.54 -3.93
C GLN A 35 -2.72 4.05 -4.08
N ASN A 36 -3.81 4.65 -3.61
CA ASN A 36 -4.01 6.10 -3.65
C ASN A 36 -2.96 6.83 -2.80
N GLU A 37 -2.66 6.32 -1.60
CA GLU A 37 -1.60 6.86 -0.75
C GLU A 37 -0.23 6.71 -1.41
N HIS A 38 0.05 5.56 -2.02
CA HIS A 38 1.31 5.33 -2.75
C HIS A 38 1.47 6.30 -3.94
N ALA A 39 0.41 6.54 -4.71
CA ALA A 39 0.42 7.53 -5.79
C ALA A 39 0.59 8.96 -5.27
N CYS A 40 -0.04 9.30 -4.13
CA CYS A 40 0.14 10.60 -3.49
C CYS A 40 1.60 10.82 -3.08
N ILE A 41 2.23 9.82 -2.45
CA ILE A 41 3.64 9.88 -2.05
C ILE A 41 4.54 10.04 -3.28
N ILE A 42 4.29 9.29 -4.36
CA ILE A 42 5.04 9.43 -5.62
C ILE A 42 4.92 10.86 -6.15
N ASN A 43 3.71 11.38 -6.31
CA ASN A 43 3.47 12.73 -6.81
C ASN A 43 4.12 13.80 -5.92
N GLU A 44 4.13 13.63 -4.61
CA GLU A 44 4.73 14.59 -3.68
C GLU A 44 6.26 14.57 -3.74
N ILE A 45 6.85 13.39 -3.98
CA ILE A 45 8.30 13.25 -4.24
C ILE A 45 8.67 13.90 -5.59
N GLU A 46 7.91 13.66 -6.65
CA GLU A 46 8.15 14.25 -7.98
C GLU A 46 8.00 15.79 -7.93
N ASN A 47 6.91 16.29 -7.34
CA ASN A 47 6.65 17.73 -7.24
C ASN A 47 7.66 18.48 -6.35
N SER A 48 8.30 17.78 -5.40
CA SER A 48 9.31 18.38 -4.53
C SER A 48 10.73 18.28 -5.08
N ASN A 49 10.90 17.81 -6.32
CA ASN A 49 12.20 17.53 -6.92
C ASN A 49 13.06 16.63 -6.01
N PHE A 50 12.47 15.56 -5.49
CA PHE A 50 13.13 14.57 -4.63
C PHE A 50 13.77 15.16 -3.36
N ASN A 51 13.14 16.17 -2.78
CA ASN A 51 13.63 16.80 -1.55
C ASN A 51 13.62 15.80 -0.38
N SER A 52 14.78 15.62 0.25
CA SER A 52 14.97 14.69 1.38
C SER A 52 14.07 14.99 2.59
N LYS A 53 13.71 16.26 2.83
CA LYS A 53 12.78 16.64 3.91
C LYS A 53 11.35 16.22 3.60
N VAL A 54 10.93 16.35 2.34
CA VAL A 54 9.58 15.96 1.90
C VAL A 54 9.45 14.45 1.93
N ILE A 55 10.46 13.71 1.47
CA ILE A 55 10.51 12.25 1.58
C ILE A 55 10.38 11.79 3.03
N ALA A 56 11.15 12.38 3.95
CA ALA A 56 11.07 12.06 5.38
C ALA A 56 9.70 12.38 5.99
N GLN A 57 9.05 13.46 5.54
CA GLN A 57 7.70 13.82 5.96
C GLN A 57 6.66 12.82 5.44
N CYS A 58 6.70 12.44 4.16
CA CYS A 58 5.83 11.43 3.57
C CYS A 58 5.98 10.07 4.28
N GLU A 59 7.20 9.66 4.63
CA GLU A 59 7.43 8.43 5.40
C GLU A 59 6.82 8.51 6.82
N ASN A 60 6.94 9.66 7.48
CA ASN A 60 6.37 9.86 8.82
C ASN A 60 4.83 9.87 8.78
N ASP A 61 4.24 10.55 7.80
CA ASP A 61 2.79 10.63 7.66
C ASP A 61 2.19 9.28 7.26
N ALA A 62 2.87 8.50 6.43
CA ALA A 62 2.46 7.14 6.13
C ALA A 62 2.57 6.20 7.35
N ARG A 63 3.62 6.35 8.19
CA ARG A 63 3.73 5.62 9.46
C ARG A 63 2.61 5.93 10.43
N LYS A 64 2.18 7.20 10.53
CA LYS A 64 1.02 7.58 11.37
C LYS A 64 -0.28 6.92 10.90
N LYS A 65 -0.44 6.73 9.59
CA LYS A 65 -1.58 6.01 8.99
C LYS A 65 -1.49 4.47 9.14
N GLY A 66 -0.41 3.96 9.74
CA GLY A 66 -0.21 2.52 9.97
C GLY A 66 0.44 1.78 8.81
N TYR A 67 0.97 2.49 7.81
CA TYR A 67 1.67 1.90 6.67
C TYR A 67 3.18 1.83 6.93
N SER A 68 3.82 0.74 6.50
CA SER A 68 5.28 0.62 6.55
C SER A 68 5.86 0.98 5.19
N VAL A 69 6.35 2.22 5.06
CA VAL A 69 6.92 2.73 3.81
C VAL A 69 8.44 2.64 3.86
N SER A 70 9.03 2.14 2.78
CA SER A 70 10.47 2.11 2.54
C SER A 70 10.74 2.80 1.22
N THR A 71 11.20 4.05 1.26
CA THR A 71 11.66 4.74 0.05
C THR A 71 13.14 4.44 -0.20
N LYS A 72 13.49 4.08 -1.44
CA LYS A 72 14.88 3.96 -1.89
C LYS A 72 15.07 4.93 -3.05
N VAL A 73 15.72 6.05 -2.80
CA VAL A 73 16.09 7.02 -3.83
C VAL A 73 17.30 6.48 -4.58
N PHE A 74 17.22 6.36 -5.90
CA PHE A 74 18.33 5.95 -6.75
C PHE A 74 18.88 7.20 -7.45
N TYR A 75 20.12 7.56 -7.10
CA TYR A 75 20.87 8.58 -7.82
C TYR A 75 21.54 7.92 -9.04
N GLU A 76 21.61 8.65 -10.15
CA GLU A 76 22.19 8.15 -11.41
C GLU A 76 23.72 7.95 -11.31
N ASP A 77 24.36 8.38 -10.21
CA ASP A 77 25.79 8.27 -10.00
C ASP A 77 26.11 7.58 -8.65
N LEU A 78 26.36 6.26 -8.72
CA LEU A 78 26.64 5.38 -7.58
C LEU A 78 27.94 5.73 -6.81
N GLU A 79 28.71 6.76 -7.20
CA GLU A 79 30.01 7.08 -6.60
C GLU A 79 30.05 8.34 -5.70
N LYS A 80 28.98 9.13 -5.55
CA LYS A 80 29.00 10.33 -4.68
C LYS A 80 28.20 10.24 -3.38
N ILE A 81 27.86 9.03 -2.91
CA ILE A 81 27.19 8.82 -1.60
C ILE A 81 28.21 8.51 -0.48
N LYS A 82 29.29 9.29 -0.38
CA LYS A 82 30.16 9.23 0.82
C LYS A 82 30.55 10.57 1.42
N GLN A 83 30.34 11.70 0.77
CA GLN A 83 30.76 12.97 1.34
C GLN A 83 29.71 14.05 1.07
N GLU A 84 29.17 14.56 2.18
CA GLU A 84 28.72 15.93 2.36
C GLU A 84 27.67 16.48 1.38
N ASN A 85 26.45 16.63 1.91
CA ASN A 85 25.84 17.95 2.10
C ASN A 85 26.05 18.94 0.93
N LYS A 86 25.39 18.71 -0.22
CA LYS A 86 25.09 19.77 -1.19
C LYS A 86 23.97 19.38 -2.15
N ASP A 87 23.26 20.44 -2.57
CA ASP A 87 21.90 20.52 -3.11
C ASP A 87 21.50 19.45 -4.15
N PRO A 88 20.27 18.89 -4.04
CA PRO A 88 19.80 17.81 -4.89
C PRO A 88 19.14 18.37 -6.16
N GLU A 89 19.91 18.56 -7.23
CA GLU A 89 19.34 18.89 -8.56
C GLU A 89 19.37 17.72 -9.56
N ASP A 90 19.88 16.54 -9.20
CA ASP A 90 19.94 15.39 -10.12
C ASP A 90 19.54 14.05 -9.44
N ALA A 91 18.38 14.02 -8.79
CA ALA A 91 17.69 12.76 -8.55
C ALA A 91 16.65 12.58 -9.66
N LYS A 92 16.74 11.52 -10.47
CA LYS A 92 15.76 11.25 -11.54
C LYS A 92 14.82 10.09 -11.25
N ILE A 93 15.12 9.22 -10.27
CA ILE A 93 14.27 8.06 -9.99
C ILE A 93 14.26 7.73 -8.49
N ALA A 94 13.08 7.72 -7.86
CA ALA A 94 12.91 7.18 -6.51
C ALA A 94 12.00 5.95 -6.53
N LYS A 95 12.47 4.82 -6.00
CA LYS A 95 11.65 3.64 -5.79
C LYS A 95 10.90 3.79 -4.48
N VAL A 96 9.58 3.78 -4.54
CA VAL A 96 8.71 3.83 -3.37
C VAL A 96 8.14 2.44 -3.14
N GLU A 97 8.53 1.80 -2.04
CA GLU A 97 7.95 0.53 -1.61
C GLU A 97 7.00 0.77 -0.42
N LEU A 98 5.72 0.47 -0.61
CA LEU A 98 4.69 0.58 0.43
C LEU A 98 4.26 -0.83 0.86
N LYS A 99 4.46 -1.16 2.14
CA LYS A 99 3.95 -2.40 2.74
C LYS A 99 2.73 -2.11 3.60
N PHE A 100 1.68 -2.89 3.41
CA PHE A 100 0.46 -2.77 4.20
C PHE A 100 -0.13 -4.14 4.50
N PRO A 101 -0.69 -4.34 5.71
CA PRO A 101 -1.39 -5.57 6.04
C PRO A 101 -2.79 -5.54 5.40
N ILE A 102 -3.16 -6.65 4.76
CA ILE A 102 -4.54 -6.92 4.36
C ILE A 102 -5.14 -7.89 5.38
N ASN A 103 -6.30 -7.53 5.93
CA ASN A 103 -6.99 -8.37 6.91
C ASN A 103 -8.26 -8.98 6.31
N ILE A 104 -8.27 -10.30 6.17
CA ILE A 104 -9.45 -11.03 5.72
C ILE A 104 -10.31 -11.34 6.95
N ALA A 105 -11.29 -10.46 7.23
CA ALA A 105 -12.10 -10.49 8.45
C ALA A 105 -12.74 -11.87 8.74
N PHE A 106 -13.25 -12.57 7.73
CA PHE A 106 -13.89 -13.87 7.91
C PHE A 106 -12.92 -15.02 8.23
N TRP A 107 -11.69 -14.96 7.72
CA TRP A 107 -10.68 -16.02 7.92
C TRP A 107 -9.59 -15.67 8.94
N GLN A 108 -9.63 -14.48 9.54
CA GLN A 108 -8.56 -13.94 10.40
C GLN A 108 -7.16 -14.04 9.77
N LEU A 109 -7.10 -14.06 8.43
CA LEU A 109 -5.83 -14.12 7.72
C LEU A 109 -5.27 -12.71 7.61
N LYS A 110 -4.04 -12.55 8.06
CA LYS A 110 -3.23 -11.35 7.87
C LYS A 110 -2.16 -11.65 6.83
N GLN A 111 -2.25 -11.00 5.68
CA GLN A 111 -1.21 -11.07 4.66
C GLN A 111 -0.56 -9.70 4.50
N GLU A 112 0.75 -9.65 4.45
CA GLU A 112 1.48 -8.42 4.13
C GLU A 112 1.56 -8.28 2.61
N TYR A 113 0.97 -7.22 2.07
CA TYR A 113 1.06 -6.90 0.65
C TYR A 113 2.08 -5.77 0.42
N LYS A 114 2.77 -5.82 -0.72
CA LYS A 114 3.79 -4.84 -1.11
C LYS A 114 3.39 -4.20 -2.43
N LEU A 115 3.29 -2.87 -2.43
CA LEU A 115 3.20 -2.06 -3.64
C LEU A 115 4.59 -1.49 -3.94
N GLU A 116 5.03 -1.66 -5.19
CA GLU A 116 6.26 -1.06 -5.68
C GLU A 116 5.91 -0.05 -6.79
N GLY A 117 6.49 1.14 -6.72
CA GLY A 117 6.39 2.14 -7.79
C GLY A 117 7.66 2.96 -7.90
N TYR A 118 7.75 3.69 -9.00
CA TYR A 118 8.89 4.52 -9.33
C TYR A 118 8.39 5.94 -9.58
N ALA A 119 8.88 6.89 -8.79
CA ALA A 119 8.78 8.32 -9.05
C ALA A 119 9.88 8.70 -10.06
N ARG A 120 9.55 9.50 -11.07
CA ARG A 120 10.47 9.94 -12.14
C ARG A 120 10.50 11.46 -12.30
#